data_AF-A0A2W5SGR3-F1
#
_entry.id   AF-A0A2W5SGR3-F1
#
_cell.length_a   1.000
_cell.length_b   1.000
_cell.length_c   1.000
_cell.angle_alpha   90.00
_cell.angle_beta   90.00
_cell.angle_gamma   90.00
#
_symmetry.space_group_name_H-M   'P 1'
#
loop_
_entity.id
_entity.type
_entity.pdbx_description
1 polymer ?
#
loop_
_entity_poly.entity_id
_entity_poly.type
_entity_poly.pdbx_seq_one_letter_code
_entity_poly.pdbx_strand_id
1 'polypeptide(L)'
;MRAFAISLTRDVTSADDLVQDTIVKAWSNFDKFTPDSNLRAWLFTILRNTFYSDRRKRRREVPDPDGAHAARLLVKPTHDSRLAMNDFMKAFNELTPEHREVLVLVGASGFSYEDAAQMMGVAVGTVKSRANRARLRLCEMLGLRAGEDIVAEMDGATRAVMSQSSTQAA
;
A
#
# COMPACT_ATOMS: atom_id res chain seq x y z
N MET A 1 3.98 2.06 -9.67
CA MET A 1 4.70 1.21 -8.70
C MET A 1 5.19 1.99 -7.49
N ARG A 2 5.83 3.15 -7.67
CA ARG A 2 6.33 3.98 -6.56
C ARG A 2 5.30 4.32 -5.48
N ALA A 3 4.10 4.77 -5.85
CA ALA A 3 3.02 5.01 -4.88
C ALA A 3 2.65 3.76 -4.05
N PHE A 4 2.65 2.58 -4.67
CA PHE A 4 2.42 1.32 -3.98
C PHE A 4 3.58 0.99 -3.02
N ALA A 5 4.84 1.18 -3.44
CA ALA A 5 5.99 1.02 -2.57
C ALA A 5 5.94 1.95 -1.34
N ILE A 6 5.59 3.22 -1.54
CA ILE A 6 5.39 4.20 -0.44
C ILE A 6 4.29 3.73 0.49
N SER A 7 3.17 3.25 -0.05
CA SER A 7 2.08 2.73 0.76
C SER A 7 2.49 1.55 1.64
N LEU A 8 3.44 0.71 1.21
CA LEU A 8 3.90 -0.44 1.98
C LEU A 8 4.93 -0.02 3.04
N THR A 9 5.93 0.77 2.63
CA THR A 9 7.13 1.14 3.42
C THR A 9 6.90 2.30 4.38
N ARG A 10 5.95 3.21 4.07
CA ARG A 10 5.69 4.46 4.79
C ARG A 10 6.86 5.47 4.77
N ASP A 11 7.91 5.21 3.98
CA ASP A 11 9.09 6.04 3.84
C ASP A 11 9.48 6.14 2.36
N VAL A 12 9.77 7.36 1.90
CA VAL A 12 10.00 7.64 0.48
C VAL A 12 11.32 7.03 0.02
N THR A 13 12.38 7.14 0.83
CA THR A 13 13.70 6.59 0.51
C THR A 13 13.64 5.07 0.40
N SER A 14 13.07 4.42 1.41
CA SER A 14 12.86 2.97 1.42
C SER A 14 11.95 2.51 0.27
N ALA A 15 10.99 3.33 -0.15
CA ALA A 15 10.15 3.03 -1.31
C ALA A 15 10.92 3.10 -2.63
N ASP A 16 11.83 4.08 -2.76
CA ASP A 16 12.67 4.22 -3.95
C ASP A 16 13.66 3.06 -4.07
N ASP A 17 14.31 2.68 -2.98
CA ASP A 17 15.15 1.48 -2.92
C ASP A 17 14.35 0.22 -3.31
N LEU A 18 13.15 0.06 -2.75
CA LEU A 18 12.28 -1.07 -3.06
C LEU A 18 11.89 -1.10 -4.55
N VAL A 19 11.58 0.05 -5.15
CA VAL A 19 11.29 0.15 -6.59
C VAL A 19 12.53 -0.21 -7.40
N GLN A 20 13.70 0.32 -7.04
CA GLN A 20 14.94 0.02 -7.73
C GLN A 20 15.23 -1.48 -7.73
N ASP A 21 15.18 -2.12 -6.56
CA ASP A 21 15.36 -3.57 -6.41
C ASP A 21 14.34 -4.37 -7.22
N THR A 22 13.09 -3.88 -7.27
CA THR A 22 12.04 -4.50 -8.08
C THR A 22 12.41 -4.47 -9.55
N ILE A 23 12.85 -3.33 -10.08
CA ILE A 23 13.22 -3.18 -11.49
C ILE A 23 14.43 -4.07 -11.82
N VAL A 24 15.45 -4.09 -10.97
CA VAL A 24 16.63 -4.95 -11.16
C VAL A 24 16.22 -6.43 -11.21
N LYS A 25 15.36 -6.88 -10.29
CA LYS A 25 14.85 -8.27 -10.27
C LYS A 25 13.97 -8.57 -11.47
N ALA A 26 13.09 -7.65 -11.87
CA ALA A 26 12.24 -7.81 -13.04
C ALA A 26 13.08 -7.93 -14.31
N TRP A 27 14.08 -7.07 -14.49
CA TRP A 27 14.99 -7.14 -15.63
C TRP A 27 15.76 -8.47 -15.67
N SER A 28 16.27 -8.91 -14.51
CA SER A 28 17.03 -10.15 -14.39
C SER A 28 16.18 -11.43 -14.57
N ASN A 29 14.85 -11.32 -14.50
CA ASN A 29 13.91 -12.43 -14.66
C ASN A 29 12.94 -12.17 -15.81
N PHE A 30 13.30 -11.29 -16.75
CA PHE A 30 12.42 -10.90 -17.85
C PHE A 30 12.06 -12.09 -18.75
N ASP A 31 12.96 -13.07 -18.86
CA ASP A 31 12.74 -14.35 -19.53
C ASP A 31 11.57 -15.17 -18.93
N LYS A 32 11.22 -14.93 -17.66
CA LYS A 32 10.11 -15.59 -16.97
C LYS A 32 8.78 -14.86 -17.14
N PHE A 33 8.78 -13.70 -17.79
CA PHE A 33 7.55 -13.00 -18.10
C PHE A 33 6.83 -13.70 -19.25
N THR A 34 5.57 -14.08 -19.04
CA THR A 34 4.72 -14.64 -20.10
C THR A 34 4.21 -13.49 -20.99
N PRO A 35 4.54 -13.45 -22.30
CA PRO A 35 3.96 -12.50 -23.23
C PRO A 35 2.42 -12.58 -23.21
N ASP A 36 1.75 -11.48 -23.48
CA ASP A 36 0.28 -11.32 -23.45
C ASP A 36 -0.37 -11.46 -22.06
N SER A 37 0.42 -11.61 -21.00
CA SER A 37 -0.04 -11.51 -19.60
C SER A 37 0.05 -10.07 -19.06
N ASN A 38 -0.56 -9.84 -17.89
CA ASN A 38 -0.58 -8.51 -17.27
C ASN A 38 0.78 -8.14 -16.66
N LEU A 39 1.60 -7.41 -17.44
CA LEU A 39 2.91 -6.91 -17.00
C LEU A 39 2.84 -6.13 -15.68
N ARG A 40 1.77 -5.35 -15.47
CA ARG A 40 1.60 -4.55 -14.26
C ARG A 40 1.40 -5.45 -13.05
N ALA A 41 0.57 -6.49 -13.14
CA ALA A 41 0.38 -7.46 -12.06
C ALA A 41 1.67 -8.23 -11.76
N TRP A 42 2.42 -8.60 -12.80
CA TRP A 42 3.72 -9.28 -12.66
C TRP A 42 4.74 -8.42 -11.89
N LEU A 43 4.90 -7.15 -12.27
CA LEU A 43 5.80 -6.23 -11.57
C LEU A 43 5.37 -5.95 -10.12
N PHE A 44 4.07 -5.79 -9.87
CA PHE A 44 3.55 -5.60 -8.50
C PHE A 44 3.77 -6.84 -7.64
N THR A 45 3.71 -8.04 -8.23
CA THR A 45 4.04 -9.30 -7.54
C THR A 45 5.52 -9.33 -7.11
N ILE A 46 6.45 -8.93 -7.99
CA ILE A 46 7.89 -8.87 -7.68
C ILE A 46 8.14 -7.85 -6.56
N LEU A 47 7.52 -6.67 -6.64
CA LEU A 47 7.64 -5.61 -5.64
C LEU A 47 7.16 -6.07 -4.27
N ARG A 48 5.96 -6.64 -4.22
CA ARG A 48 5.34 -7.20 -3.03
C ARG A 48 6.25 -8.26 -2.40
N ASN A 49 6.74 -9.20 -3.20
CA ASN A 49 7.60 -10.28 -2.72
C ASN A 49 8.94 -9.78 -2.19
N THR A 50 9.50 -8.74 -2.83
CA THR A 50 10.72 -8.06 -2.34
C THR A 50 10.47 -7.44 -0.98
N PHE A 51 9.43 -6.61 -0.84
CA PHE A 51 9.08 -5.97 0.43
C PHE A 51 8.93 -6.95 1.60
N TYR A 52 8.15 -8.02 1.42
CA TYR A 52 7.95 -9.01 2.50
C TYR A 52 9.19 -9.85 2.77
N SER A 53 10.07 -10.04 1.78
CA SER A 53 11.35 -10.71 1.99
C SER A 53 12.30 -9.86 2.81
N ASP A 54 12.39 -8.56 2.52
CA ASP A 54 13.23 -7.63 3.27
C ASP A 54 12.72 -7.41 4.69
N ARG A 55 11.40 -7.32 4.88
CA ARG A 55 10.78 -7.25 6.22
C ARG A 55 11.10 -8.48 7.07
N ARG A 56 11.04 -9.69 6.49
CA ARG A 56 11.42 -10.94 7.18
C ARG A 56 12.92 -11.02 7.47
N LYS A 57 13.77 -10.42 6.63
CA LYS A 57 15.21 -10.33 6.85
C LYS A 57 15.52 -9.37 8.00
N ARG A 58 14.99 -8.15 7.97
CA ARG A 58 15.16 -7.14 9.04
C ARG A 58 14.71 -7.65 10.42
N ARG A 59 13.57 -8.35 10.49
CA ARG A 59 13.09 -8.96 11.75
C ARG A 59 14.04 -10.02 12.31
N ARG A 60 14.85 -10.68 11.48
CA ARG A 60 15.84 -11.69 11.93
C ARG A 60 17.17 -11.06 12.33
N GLU A 61 17.52 -9.92 11.75
CA GLU A 61 18.81 -9.25 11.96
C GLU A 61 18.82 -8.25 13.12
N VAL A 62 17.63 -7.79 13.56
CA VAL A 62 17.48 -6.89 14.71
C VAL A 62 16.78 -7.63 15.86
N PRO A 63 17.50 -8.07 16.91
CA PRO A 63 16.89 -8.35 18.21
C PRO A 63 16.36 -7.01 18.75
N ASP A 64 15.09 -6.93 19.09
CA ASP A 64 14.35 -5.72 19.48
C ASP A 64 14.60 -5.35 20.97
N PRO A 65 15.17 -4.17 21.30
CA PRO A 65 14.99 -3.58 22.63
C PRO A 65 14.26 -2.23 22.60
N ASP A 66 14.02 -1.60 21.44
CA ASP A 66 13.42 -0.26 21.37
C ASP A 66 12.79 -0.01 19.99
N GLY A 67 11.51 -0.38 19.86
CA GLY A 67 10.64 -0.07 18.72
C GLY A 67 10.30 1.43 18.60
N ALA A 68 11.30 2.30 18.58
CA ALA A 68 11.13 3.74 18.65
C ALA A 68 11.90 4.48 17.56
N HIS A 69 11.40 4.48 16.32
CA HIS A 69 11.74 5.50 15.31
C HIS A 69 10.55 5.65 14.33
N ALA A 70 10.05 6.83 13.97
CA ALA A 70 9.99 8.15 14.58
C ALA A 70 8.79 8.83 13.89
N ALA A 71 7.83 9.33 14.68
CA ALA A 71 6.81 10.23 14.17
C ALA A 71 7.45 11.55 13.76
N ARG A 72 7.15 12.07 12.57
CA ARG A 72 7.32 13.50 12.21
C ARG A 72 6.55 13.82 10.92
N LEU A 73 5.49 14.60 11.07
CA LEU A 73 5.37 15.96 10.51
C LEU A 73 4.03 16.57 10.96
N LEU A 74 4.12 17.45 11.97
CA LEU A 74 3.09 18.44 12.29
C LEU A 74 3.25 19.61 11.31
N VAL A 75 2.19 19.91 10.56
CA VAL A 75 2.06 21.17 9.81
C VAL A 75 0.70 21.77 10.14
N LYS A 76 0.73 23.05 10.50
CA LYS A 76 -0.44 23.88 10.87
C LYS A 76 -1.43 23.95 9.69
N PRO A 77 -2.75 23.72 9.86
CA PRO A 77 -3.66 23.57 8.72
C PRO A 77 -4.15 24.90 8.17
N THR A 78 -4.20 25.01 6.85
CA THR A 78 -5.09 25.93 6.12
C THR A 78 -5.84 25.12 5.06
N HIS A 79 -7.16 25.32 5.05
CA HIS A 79 -8.20 24.71 4.21
C HIS A 79 -8.53 23.21 4.47
N ASP A 80 -9.76 23.02 4.95
CA ASP A 80 -10.46 21.80 5.42
C ASP A 80 -10.06 20.47 4.73
N SER A 81 -9.91 20.46 3.41
CA SER A 81 -9.57 19.27 2.63
C SER A 81 -8.15 18.74 2.89
N ARG A 82 -7.17 19.60 3.23
CA ARG A 82 -5.80 19.16 3.57
C ARG A 82 -5.72 18.53 4.97
N LEU A 83 -6.58 18.96 5.89
CA LEU A 83 -6.66 18.38 7.23
C LEU A 83 -7.25 16.98 7.16
N ALA A 84 -8.39 16.82 6.47
CA ALA A 84 -9.01 15.52 6.22
C ALA A 84 -8.04 14.53 5.54
N MET A 85 -7.24 15.02 4.58
CA MET A 85 -6.22 14.22 3.91
C MET A 85 -5.08 13.79 4.86
N ASN A 86 -4.64 14.68 5.76
CA ASN A 86 -3.59 14.35 6.73
C ASN A 86 -4.07 13.29 7.74
N ASP A 87 -5.32 13.41 8.18
CA ASP A 87 -5.92 12.46 9.12
C ASP A 87 -6.18 11.10 8.46
N PHE A 88 -6.62 11.08 7.19
CA PHE A 88 -6.66 9.86 6.39
C PHE A 88 -5.28 9.19 6.31
N MET A 89 -4.23 9.95 5.98
CA MET A 89 -2.87 9.41 5.85
C MET A 89 -2.34 8.83 7.15
N LYS A 90 -2.62 9.47 8.29
CA LYS A 90 -2.28 8.94 9.61
C LYS A 90 -3.01 7.61 9.84
N ALA A 91 -4.33 7.58 9.70
CA ALA A 91 -5.13 6.38 9.91
C ALA A 91 -4.74 5.23 8.96
N PHE A 92 -4.49 5.56 7.69
CA PHE A 92 -4.04 4.60 6.68
C PHE A 92 -2.67 4.01 7.04
N ASN A 93 -1.74 4.84 7.55
CA ASN A 93 -0.45 4.37 8.02
C ASN A 93 -0.55 3.50 9.27
N GLU A 94 -1.54 3.68 10.14
CA GLU A 94 -1.78 2.81 11.30
C GLU A 94 -2.27 1.39 10.94
N LEU A 95 -2.75 1.17 9.71
CA LEU A 95 -3.15 -0.16 9.26
C LEU A 95 -1.96 -1.14 9.26
N THR A 96 -2.25 -2.44 9.25
CA THR A 96 -1.20 -3.44 9.00
C THR A 96 -0.75 -3.37 7.53
N PRO A 97 0.48 -3.79 7.20
CA PRO A 97 0.95 -3.84 5.81
C PRO A 97 0.02 -4.65 4.90
N GLU A 98 -0.56 -5.74 5.40
CA GLU A 98 -1.48 -6.61 4.66
C GLU A 98 -2.83 -5.93 4.39
N HIS A 99 -3.27 -5.03 5.28
CA HIS A 99 -4.47 -4.20 5.08
C HIS A 99 -4.22 -3.07 4.09
N ARG A 100 -3.07 -2.38 4.16
CA ARG A 100 -2.71 -1.37 3.16
C ARG A 100 -2.56 -2.00 1.78
N GLU A 101 -1.85 -3.12 1.69
CA GLU A 101 -1.63 -3.87 0.44
C GLU A 101 -2.95 -4.09 -0.30
N VAL A 102 -3.97 -4.65 0.37
CA VAL A 102 -5.24 -4.96 -0.29
C VAL A 102 -6.01 -3.70 -0.70
N LEU A 103 -6.01 -2.64 0.11
CA LEU A 103 -6.70 -1.39 -0.22
C LEU A 103 -6.06 -0.70 -1.43
N VAL A 104 -4.72 -0.72 -1.52
CA VAL A 104 -4.04 -0.10 -2.67
C VAL A 104 -4.16 -0.95 -3.93
N LEU A 105 -4.14 -2.28 -3.83
CA LEU A 105 -4.32 -3.14 -5.01
C LEU A 105 -5.73 -2.98 -5.61
N VAL A 106 -6.77 -3.05 -4.78
CA VAL A 106 -8.16 -3.00 -5.27
C VAL A 106 -8.64 -1.58 -5.50
N GLY A 107 -8.55 -0.69 -4.50
CA GLY A 107 -9.16 0.65 -4.57
C GLY A 107 -8.37 1.64 -5.42
N ALA A 108 -7.07 1.78 -5.16
CA ALA A 108 -6.23 2.76 -5.85
C ALA A 108 -5.67 2.26 -7.18
N SER A 109 -5.21 1.02 -7.21
CA SER A 109 -4.57 0.44 -8.39
C SER A 109 -5.60 -0.15 -9.37
N GLY A 110 -6.84 -0.38 -8.94
CA GLY A 110 -7.92 -0.84 -9.81
C GLY A 110 -7.74 -2.27 -10.30
N PHE A 111 -7.00 -3.11 -9.57
CA PHE A 111 -6.93 -4.53 -9.87
C PHE A 111 -8.23 -5.22 -9.44
N SER A 112 -8.62 -6.26 -10.19
CA SER A 112 -9.72 -7.13 -9.78
C SER A 112 -9.37 -7.86 -8.48
N TYR A 113 -10.39 -8.40 -7.81
CA TYR A 113 -10.14 -9.21 -6.61
C TYR A 113 -9.36 -10.48 -6.95
N GLU A 114 -9.53 -11.00 -8.16
CA GLU A 114 -8.86 -12.16 -8.72
C GLU A 114 -7.37 -11.88 -8.96
N ASP A 115 -7.04 -10.77 -9.61
CA ASP A 115 -5.66 -10.34 -9.84
C ASP A 115 -4.94 -10.07 -8.51
N ALA A 116 -5.61 -9.36 -7.59
CA ALA A 116 -5.07 -9.10 -6.26
C ALA A 116 -4.83 -10.42 -5.49
N ALA A 117 -5.71 -11.41 -5.61
CA ALA A 117 -5.55 -12.72 -4.98
C ALA A 117 -4.31 -13.44 -5.51
N GLN A 118 -4.11 -13.43 -6.83
CA GLN A 118 -2.93 -14.00 -7.46
C GLN A 118 -1.63 -13.30 -6.99
N MET A 119 -1.59 -11.97 -6.99
CA MET A 119 -0.44 -11.19 -6.54
C MET A 119 -0.09 -11.42 -5.07
N MET A 120 -1.12 -11.52 -4.22
CA MET A 120 -0.96 -11.72 -2.78
C MET A 120 -0.70 -13.18 -2.39
N GLY A 121 -0.93 -14.13 -3.31
CA GLY A 121 -0.80 -15.57 -3.07
C GLY A 121 -1.85 -16.12 -2.10
N VAL A 122 -3.09 -15.62 -2.16
CA VAL A 122 -4.20 -16.03 -1.28
C VAL A 122 -5.49 -16.27 -2.07
N ALA A 123 -6.51 -16.87 -1.46
CA ALA A 123 -7.81 -17.04 -2.09
C ALA A 123 -8.55 -15.70 -2.30
N VAL A 124 -9.39 -15.62 -3.34
CA VAL A 124 -10.22 -14.43 -3.64
C VAL A 124 -11.11 -14.02 -2.45
N GLY A 125 -11.69 -14.99 -1.75
CA GLY A 125 -12.47 -14.73 -0.52
C GLY A 125 -11.63 -14.10 0.60
N THR A 126 -10.34 -14.44 0.68
CA THR A 126 -9.41 -13.81 1.63
C THR A 126 -9.15 -12.36 1.26
N VAL A 127 -9.02 -12.03 -0.02
CA VAL A 127 -8.87 -10.64 -0.47
C VAL A 127 -10.13 -9.83 -0.13
N LYS A 128 -11.32 -10.34 -0.47
CA LYS A 128 -12.60 -9.67 -0.18
C LYS A 128 -12.78 -9.41 1.32
N SER A 129 -12.59 -10.44 2.16
CA SER A 129 -12.72 -10.31 3.61
C SER A 129 -11.64 -9.42 4.24
N ARG A 130 -10.42 -9.41 3.70
CA ARG A 130 -9.32 -8.54 4.16
C ARG A 130 -9.57 -7.09 3.76
N ALA A 131 -10.04 -6.83 2.53
CA ALA A 131 -10.43 -5.50 2.08
C ALA A 131 -11.55 -4.93 2.96
N ASN A 132 -12.60 -5.73 3.22
CA ASN A 132 -13.69 -5.30 4.08
C ASN A 132 -13.20 -4.94 5.49
N ARG A 133 -12.41 -5.82 6.13
CA ARG A 133 -11.85 -5.55 7.46
C ARG A 133 -10.94 -4.32 7.47
N ALA A 134 -10.12 -4.14 6.45
CA ALA A 134 -9.25 -2.97 6.31
C ALA A 134 -10.08 -1.68 6.21
N ARG A 135 -11.16 -1.69 5.43
CA ARG A 135 -12.08 -0.54 5.31
C ARG A 135 -12.77 -0.24 6.63
N LEU A 136 -13.35 -1.24 7.30
CA LEU A 136 -14.00 -1.05 8.59
C LEU A 136 -13.04 -0.45 9.64
N ARG A 137 -11.80 -0.95 9.69
CA ARG A 137 -10.78 -0.42 10.59
C ARG A 137 -10.43 1.03 10.28
N LEU A 138 -10.35 1.39 9.00
CA LEU A 138 -10.07 2.76 8.58
C LEU A 138 -11.24 3.70 8.90
N CYS A 139 -12.50 3.26 8.72
CA CYS A 139 -13.69 4.01 9.13
C CYS A 139 -13.70 4.26 10.64
N GLU A 140 -13.40 3.24 11.43
CA GLU A 140 -13.31 3.34 12.90
C GLU A 140 -12.29 4.39 13.34
N MET A 141 -11.08 4.36 12.75
CA MET A 141 -10.03 5.35 13.03
C MET A 141 -10.42 6.78 12.63
N LEU A 142 -11.25 6.93 11.60
CA LEU A 142 -11.71 8.22 11.09
C LEU A 142 -13.04 8.67 11.71
N GLY A 143 -13.62 7.90 12.64
CA GLY A 143 -14.91 8.21 13.27
C GLY A 143 -16.11 8.18 12.30
N LEU A 144 -15.98 7.48 11.16
CA LEU A 144 -17.02 7.38 10.14
C LEU A 144 -17.95 6.19 10.45
N ARG A 145 -19.27 6.40 10.33
CA ARG A 145 -20.27 5.31 10.46
C ARG A 145 -20.20 4.43 9.21
N ALA A 146 -19.86 3.16 9.32
CA ALA A 146 -19.73 2.28 8.15
C ALA A 146 -21.04 2.17 7.34
N GLY A 147 -20.99 2.51 6.05
CA GLY A 147 -22.05 2.36 5.05
C GLY A 147 -21.47 2.10 3.65
N GLU A 148 -22.26 1.60 2.70
CA GLU A 148 -21.78 1.25 1.35
C GLU A 148 -21.24 2.45 0.57
N ASP A 149 -21.83 3.64 0.74
CA ASP A 149 -21.37 4.87 0.08
C ASP A 149 -19.95 5.28 0.50
N ILE A 150 -19.58 5.00 1.76
CA ILE A 150 -18.27 5.31 2.32
C ILE A 150 -17.19 4.39 1.73
N VAL A 151 -17.54 3.15 1.38
CA VAL A 151 -16.61 2.22 0.74
C VAL A 151 -16.15 2.76 -0.62
N ALA A 152 -17.07 3.30 -1.42
CA ALA A 152 -16.76 3.91 -2.71
C ALA A 152 -15.95 5.21 -2.55
N GLU A 153 -16.32 6.05 -1.57
CA GLU A 153 -15.59 7.27 -1.24
C GLU A 153 -14.14 6.98 -0.79
N MET A 154 -13.94 5.93 0.01
CA MET A 154 -12.62 5.50 0.47
C MET A 154 -11.74 4.97 -0.66
N ASP A 155 -12.29 4.24 -1.63
CA ASP A 155 -11.53 3.80 -2.80
C ASP A 155 -11.08 5.04 -3.63
N GLY A 156 -11.94 6.06 -3.72
CA GLY A 156 -11.60 7.37 -4.28
C GLY A 156 -10.50 8.12 -3.51
N ALA A 157 -10.61 8.18 -2.18
CA ALA A 157 -9.61 8.80 -1.30
C ALA A 157 -8.26 8.08 -1.39
N THR A 158 -8.27 6.74 -1.37
CA THR A 158 -7.06 5.93 -1.53
C THR A 158 -6.41 6.21 -2.88
N ARG A 159 -7.20 6.35 -3.96
CA ARG A 159 -6.67 6.71 -5.29
C ARG A 159 -6.06 8.12 -5.30
N ALA A 160 -6.73 9.10 -4.70
CA ALA A 160 -6.25 10.49 -4.63
C ALA A 160 -4.94 10.63 -3.83
N VAL A 161 -4.80 9.87 -2.74
CA VAL A 161 -3.56 9.80 -1.97
C VAL A 161 -2.41 9.25 -2.80
N MET A 162 -2.67 8.15 -3.52
CA MET A 162 -1.64 7.49 -4.31
C MET A 162 -1.19 8.37 -5.48
N SER A 163 -2.07 9.20 -6.04
CA SER A 163 -1.70 10.16 -7.10
C SER A 163 -0.91 11.35 -6.55
N GLN A 164 -1.23 11.90 -5.38
CA GLN A 164 -0.46 13.00 -4.78
C GLN A 164 0.94 12.56 -4.33
N SER A 165 1.07 11.34 -3.80
CA SER A 165 2.37 10.78 -3.39
C SER A 165 3.33 10.60 -4.58
N SER A 166 2.81 10.44 -5.80
CA SER A 166 3.63 10.48 -7.02
C SER A 166 4.02 11.89 -7.47
N THR A 167 3.20 12.91 -7.19
CA THR A 167 3.42 14.29 -7.66
C THR A 167 4.32 15.10 -6.73
N GLN A 168 4.28 14.88 -5.41
CA GLN A 168 5.11 15.62 -4.43
C GLN A 168 6.59 15.21 -4.41
N ALA A 169 6.97 14.19 -5.18
CA ALA A 169 8.29 13.59 -5.17
C ALA A 169 8.96 13.61 -6.55
N ALA A 170 8.44 14.44 -7.47
CA ALA A 170 9.06 14.82 -8.74
C ALA A 170 9.56 16.26 -8.62
#